data_AF-A0A8T4VH18-F1
#
_entry.id   AF-A0A8T4VH18-F1
#
_cell.length_a   1.000
_cell.length_b   1.000
_cell.length_c   1.000
_cell.angle_alpha   90.00
_cell.angle_beta   90.00
_cell.angle_gamma   90.00
#
_symmetry.space_group_name_H-M   'P 1'
#
loop_
_entity.id
_entity.type
_entity.pdbx_description
1 polymer ?
#
loop_
_entity_poly.entity_id
_entity_poly.type
_entity_poly.pdbx_seq_one_letter_code
_entity_poly.pdbx_strand_id
1 'polypeptide(L)' 'MSYVEIKTIKGRKYKYLRESIRVGESVTHPMVRYMGPIEPIYAKS' A
#
# COMPACT_ATOMS: atom_id res chain seq x y z
N MET A 1 -4.86 12.36 -5.86
CA MET A 1 -5.84 11.25 -5.91
C MET A 1 -5.32 10.12 -5.04
N SER A 2 -6.05 9.74 -4.00
CA SER A 2 -5.65 8.65 -3.09
C SER A 2 -6.17 7.30 -3.57
N TYR A 3 -5.34 6.26 -3.50
CA TYR A 3 -5.73 4.89 -3.88
C TYR A 3 -5.07 3.86 -2.97
N VAL A 4 -5.68 2.67 -2.89
CA VAL A 4 -5.13 1.54 -2.14
C VAL A 4 -4.24 0.72 -3.07
N GLU A 5 -2.98 0.59 -2.71
CA GLU A 5 -2.01 -0.27 -3.38
C GLU A 5 -1.81 -1.56 -2.59
N ILE A 6 -1.78 -2.70 -3.28
CA ILE A 6 -1.47 -4.00 -2.70
C ILE A 6 -0.06 -4.39 -3.12
N LYS A 7 0.83 -4.63 -2.15
CA LYS A 7 2.17 -5.17 -2.41
C LYS A 7 2.37 -6.52 -1.79
N THR A 8 3.05 -7.40 -2.52
CA THR A 8 3.51 -8.69 -2.02
C THR A 8 4.94 -8.56 -1.49
N ILE A 9 5.14 -8.83 -0.20
CA ILE A 9 6.45 -8.81 0.45
C ILE A 9 6.62 -10.16 1.15
N LYS A 10 7.67 -10.91 0.79
CA LYS A 10 7.94 -12.27 1.33
C LYS A 10 6.72 -13.20 1.25
N GLY A 11 6.02 -13.18 0.10
CA GLY A 11 4.82 -14.01 -0.13
C GLY A 11 3.54 -13.52 0.56
N ARG A 12 3.59 -12.44 1.34
CA ARG A 12 2.42 -11.87 2.04
C ARG A 12 1.96 -10.59 1.37
N LYS A 13 0.63 -10.42 1.25
CA LYS A 13 0.03 -9.21 0.67
C LYS A 13 -0.25 -8.17 1.75
N TYR A 14 0.07 -6.93 1.44
CA TYR A 14 -0.06 -5.78 2.34
C TYR A 14 -0.77 -4.63 1.63
N LYS A 15 -1.62 -3.90 2.35
CA LYS A 15 -2.33 -2.72 1.86
C LYS A 15 -1.61 -1.45 2.27
N TYR A 16 -1.48 -0.54 1.32
CA TYR A 16 -0.92 0.79 1.51
C TYR A 16 -1.89 1.81 0.93
N LEU A 17 -2.19 2.85 1.69
CA LEU A 17 -2.81 4.05 1.13
C LEU A 17 -1.70 4.88 0.48
N ARG A 18 -1.81 5.09 -0.82
CA ARG A 18 -0.91 5.94 -1.60
C ARG A 18 -1.68 7.14 -2.11
N GLU A 19 -0.94 8.20 -2.38
CA GLU A 19 -1.48 9.36 -3.07
C GLU A 19 -0.69 9.60 -4.34
N SER A 20 -1.38 9.82 -5.46
CA SER A 20 -0.76 10.30 -6.69
C SER A 20 -0.67 11.81 -6.64
N ILE A 21 0.56 12.32 -6.59
CA ILE A 21 0.89 13.75 -6.59
C ILE A 21 1.74 14.04 -7.82
N ARG A 22 1.33 15.03 -8.62
CA ARG A 22 2.12 15.54 -9.73
C ARG A 22 3.07 16.61 -9.21
N VAL A 23 4.37 16.39 -9.37
CA VAL A 23 5.42 17.33 -8.99
C VAL A 23 6.15 17.71 -10.29
N GLY A 24 5.84 18.90 -10.81
CA GLY A 24 6.30 19.35 -12.12
C GLY A 24 5.82 18.41 -13.24
N GLU A 25 6.78 17.83 -13.96
CA GLU A 25 6.53 16.89 -15.06
C GLU A 25 6.43 15.42 -14.61
N SER A 26 6.73 15.13 -13.34
CA SER A 26 6.74 13.77 -12.81
C SER A 26 5.49 13.46 -11.97
N VAL A 27 5.00 12.22 -12.06
CA VAL A 27 3.98 11.70 -11.15
C VAL A 27 4.67 10.86 -10.09
N THR A 28 4.42 11.19 -8.83
CA THR A 28 4.95 10.46 -7.68
C THR A 28 3.81 9.83 -6.91
N HIS A 29 4.12 8.70 -6.26
CA HIS A 29 3.16 7.95 -5.46
C HIS A 29 3.68 7.75 -4.03
N PRO A 30 3.80 8.82 -3.22
CA PRO A 30 4.18 8.69 -1.82
C PRO A 30 3.24 7.75 -1.06
N MET A 31 3.79 7.02 -0.09
CA MET A 31 3.01 6.25 0.86
C MET A 31 2.43 7.20 1.90
N VAL A 32 1.10 7.24 2.01
CA VAL A 32 0.40 8.03 3.02
C VAL A 32 0.25 7.24 4.31
N ARG A 33 -0.15 5.96 4.19
CA ARG A 33 -0.42 5.11 5.35
C ARG A 33 -0.22 3.64 5.05
N TYR A 34 0.42 2.93 5.96
CA TYR A 34 0.38 1.47 5.98
C TYR A 34 -0.91 0.98 6.62
N MET A 35 -1.68 0.16 5.91
CA MET A 35 -3.00 -0.32 6.34
C MET A 35 -2.97 -1.75 6.90
N GLY A 36 -1.81 -2.40 6.93
CA GLY A 36 -1.68 -3.76 7.43
C GLY A 36 -1.68 -4.84 6.34
N PRO A 37 -1.55 -6.11 6.74
CA PRO A 37 -1.64 -7.26 5.85
C PRO A 37 -3.08 -7.47 5.37
N ILE A 38 -3.26 -8.03 4.17
CA ILE A 38 -4.58 -8.41 3.65
C ILE A 38 -5.11 -9.62 4.40
N GLU A 39 -4.24 -10.60 4.59
CA GLU A 39 -4.55 -11.81 5.33
C GLU A 39 -4.08 -11.62 6.78
N PRO A 40 -4.92 -11.93 7.78
CA PRO A 40 -4.53 -11.81 9.18
C PRO A 40 -3.30 -12.70 9.44
N ILE A 41 -2.29 -12.14 10.11
CA ILE A 41 -1.07 -12.87 10.51
C ILE A 41 -1.42 -13.98 11.53
N TYR A 42 -2.59 -13.86 12.17
CA TYR A 42 -3.16 -14.82 13.13
C TYR A 42 -4.20 -15.73 12.48
N ALA A 43 -3.84 -16.45 11.41
CA ALA A 43 -4.60 -17.62 10.99
C ALA A 43 -4.01 -18.88 11.68
N LYS A 44 -4.15 -18.95 13.00
CA LYS A 44 -4.06 -20.20 13.76
C LYS A 44 -5.06 -20.11 14.91
N SER A 45 -6.24 -20.67 14.69
CA SER A 45 -7.02 -21.36 15.72
C SER A 45 -7.30 -22.76 15.22
#